data_AF-A0A6G1FE40-F1
#
_entry.id   AF-A0A6G1FE40-F1
#
_cell.length_a   1.000
_cell.length_b   1.000
_cell.length_c   1.000
_cell.angle_alpha   90.00
_cell.angle_beta   90.00
_cell.angle_gamma   90.00
#
_symmetry.space_group_name_H-M   'P 1'
#
loop_
_entity.id
_entity.type
_entity.pdbx_description
1 polymer ?
#
loop_
_entity_poly.entity_id
_entity_poly.type
_entity_poly.pdbx_seq_one_letter_code
_entity_poly.pdbx_strand_id
1 'polypeptide(L)'
;MEDYPEELRTPPLSLVSILGCPELHPSISAALSSQQPPMNLLALPDFSKASILARTAKTRDPLAPPQPPAGILKKDWLLKHRTRVPAAVAAMFRADQVSGDPAQWLQACSDLENLKSVIQGRNTKLVVILVQAQAGDELSEDVTVALRKRAEIDSKHLLVLIERDETEWTKSLNKLKSVFTELCTTYYKDEGRRIKARIEKRNFSSVELSIRYCFKVAVYAEFRRDWPEALKFYEEGIRVLREMIGTSTRLPPTQRLVEVKAVAEQFHFKISTILLHGGKVIEAITWFRKHVRSYEHVVGSPEVAFLHWEWFSRQFLVFGELIETTSATVPDTLSPRFGSADNALTEWEFQPAYYYQLAANYLREKRTEWKAGMFGCQGNNK
;
A
#
# COMPACT_ATOMS: atom_id res chain seq x y z
N MET A 1 -15.82 8.41 -6.90
CA MET A 1 -14.59 7.72 -6.43
C MET A 1 -14.86 6.25 -6.13
N GLU A 2 -16.13 5.82 -6.08
CA GLU A 2 -16.56 4.49 -5.64
C GLU A 2 -15.99 3.33 -6.48
N ASP A 3 -15.71 3.58 -7.77
CA ASP A 3 -15.10 2.59 -8.67
C ASP A 3 -13.65 2.23 -8.32
N TYR A 4 -12.98 3.00 -7.45
CA TYR A 4 -11.60 2.72 -7.05
C TYR A 4 -11.55 1.69 -5.92
N PRO A 5 -10.65 0.70 -6.02
CA PRO A 5 -10.32 -0.19 -4.92
C PRO A 5 -10.03 0.60 -3.63
N GLU A 6 -10.55 0.11 -2.51
CA GLU A 6 -10.41 0.76 -1.20
C GLU A 6 -8.95 0.99 -0.82
N GLU A 7 -8.07 0.08 -1.24
CA GLU A 7 -6.64 0.15 -0.99
C GLU A 7 -5.94 1.32 -1.70
N LEU A 8 -6.54 1.91 -2.73
CA LEU A 8 -6.02 3.11 -3.37
C LEU A 8 -6.55 4.37 -2.69
N ARG A 9 -7.82 4.37 -2.27
CA ARG A 9 -8.53 5.52 -1.70
C ARG A 9 -8.06 5.90 -0.30
N THR A 10 -7.60 4.94 0.48
CA THR A 10 -7.17 5.17 1.87
C THR A 10 -5.65 5.12 1.99
N PRO A 11 -5.02 5.86 2.93
CA PRO A 11 -3.60 5.71 3.19
C PRO A 11 -3.29 4.27 3.66
N PRO A 12 -2.13 3.69 3.30
CA PRO A 12 -1.76 2.37 3.77
C PRO A 12 -1.45 2.40 5.27
N LEU A 13 -2.08 1.51 6.03
CA LEU A 13 -1.82 1.32 7.46
C LEU A 13 -0.91 0.12 7.68
N SER A 14 0.03 0.23 8.62
CA SER A 14 0.90 -0.88 9.01
C SER A 14 0.06 -2.09 9.44
N LEU A 15 0.44 -3.28 8.99
CA LEU A 15 -0.18 -4.53 9.37
C LEU A 15 0.75 -5.30 10.31
N VAL A 16 0.26 -5.63 11.49
CA VAL A 16 0.93 -6.52 12.43
C VAL A 16 0.10 -7.78 12.66
N SER A 17 0.70 -8.84 13.15
CA SER A 17 -0.01 -10.06 13.53
C SER A 17 0.37 -10.50 14.94
N ILE A 18 -0.58 -11.03 15.69
CA ILE A 18 -0.33 -11.67 16.99
C ILE A 18 -0.82 -13.11 16.93
N LEU A 19 -0.08 -14.02 17.57
CA LEU A 19 -0.37 -15.44 17.68
C LEU A 19 -0.37 -15.87 19.15
N GLY A 20 -1.37 -16.66 19.55
CA GLY A 20 -1.50 -17.12 20.94
C GLY A 20 -2.21 -16.10 21.84
N CYS A 21 -2.65 -16.56 23.02
CA CYS A 21 -3.42 -15.78 24.00
C CYS A 21 -4.63 -15.03 23.39
N PRO A 22 -5.59 -15.75 22.76
CA PRO A 22 -6.75 -15.15 22.08
C PRO A 22 -7.61 -14.24 22.97
N GLU A 23 -7.63 -14.48 24.27
CA GLU A 23 -8.32 -13.68 25.28
C GLU A 23 -7.85 -12.21 25.31
N LEU A 24 -6.60 -11.94 24.93
CA LEU A 24 -6.03 -10.58 24.93
C LEU A 24 -6.19 -9.86 23.58
N HIS A 25 -6.60 -10.56 22.53
CA HIS A 25 -6.68 -10.01 21.17
C HIS A 25 -7.61 -8.80 21.07
N PRO A 26 -8.82 -8.78 21.67
CA PRO A 26 -9.71 -7.62 21.59
C PRO A 26 -9.08 -6.36 22.19
N SER A 27 -8.45 -6.48 23.36
CA SER A 27 -7.82 -5.36 24.07
C SER A 27 -6.61 -4.83 23.32
N ILE A 28 -5.75 -5.72 22.79
CA ILE A 28 -4.60 -5.32 21.97
C ILE A 28 -5.08 -4.68 20.66
N SER A 29 -6.11 -5.25 20.01
CA SER A 29 -6.70 -4.69 18.79
C SER A 29 -7.22 -3.27 19.02
N ALA A 30 -8.01 -3.06 20.09
CA ALA A 30 -8.52 -1.74 20.44
C ALA A 30 -7.39 -0.73 20.71
N ALA A 31 -6.33 -1.17 21.40
CA ALA A 31 -5.16 -0.34 21.66
C ALA A 31 -4.42 0.06 20.38
N LEU A 32 -4.28 -0.87 19.41
CA LEU A 32 -3.61 -0.61 18.14
C LEU A 32 -4.45 0.23 17.17
N SER A 33 -5.77 0.08 17.19
CA SER A 33 -6.68 0.88 16.35
C SER A 33 -6.87 2.30 16.88
N SER A 34 -6.74 2.53 18.19
CA SER A 34 -6.85 3.87 18.81
C SER A 34 -5.58 4.72 18.72
N GLN A 35 -4.43 4.12 18.41
CA GLN A 35 -3.17 4.85 18.28
C GLN A 35 -3.14 5.70 16.99
N GLN A 36 -2.20 6.65 16.90
CA GLN A 36 -2.04 7.52 15.73
C GLN A 36 -0.61 7.42 15.18
N PRO A 37 -0.36 6.85 13.98
CA PRO A 37 -1.29 6.17 13.05
C PRO A 37 -1.98 4.94 13.63
N PRO A 38 -3.24 4.65 13.26
CA PRO A 38 -3.82 3.34 13.55
C PRO A 38 -3.03 2.22 12.85
N MET A 39 -2.97 1.05 13.50
CA MET A 39 -2.40 -0.16 12.90
C MET A 39 -3.47 -1.22 12.73
N ASN A 40 -3.39 -1.96 11.62
CA ASN A 40 -4.23 -3.12 11.38
C ASN A 40 -3.61 -4.34 12.09
N LEU A 41 -4.47 -5.17 12.67
CA LEU A 41 -4.08 -6.37 13.38
C LEU A 41 -4.67 -7.62 12.71
N LEU A 42 -3.81 -8.59 12.39
CA LEU A 42 -4.20 -9.94 12.05
C LEU A 42 -4.02 -10.84 13.27
N ALA A 43 -5.10 -11.05 14.00
CA ALA A 43 -5.13 -11.87 15.21
C ALA A 43 -5.35 -13.34 14.85
N LEU A 44 -4.40 -14.22 15.22
CA LEU A 44 -4.47 -15.65 14.99
C LEU A 44 -4.57 -16.37 16.35
N PRO A 45 -5.61 -17.18 16.58
CA PRO A 45 -5.91 -17.72 17.92
C PRO A 45 -4.82 -18.66 18.43
N ASP A 46 -4.15 -19.38 17.54
CA ASP A 46 -3.11 -20.35 17.87
C ASP A 46 -2.01 -20.41 16.78
N PHE A 47 -0.91 -21.08 17.10
CA PHE A 47 0.24 -21.24 16.21
C PHE A 47 -0.04 -22.17 15.02
N SER A 48 -1.07 -23.02 15.05
CA SER A 48 -1.45 -23.88 13.91
C SER A 48 -1.90 -23.05 12.70
N LYS A 49 -2.43 -21.84 12.95
CA LYS A 49 -2.84 -20.89 11.91
C LYS A 49 -1.70 -20.05 11.34
N ALA A 50 -0.46 -20.22 11.82
CA ALA A 50 0.70 -19.47 11.32
C ALA A 50 0.91 -19.62 9.81
N SER A 51 0.51 -20.75 9.20
CA SER A 51 0.61 -21.00 7.77
C SER A 51 -0.08 -19.94 6.88
N ILE A 52 -1.07 -19.21 7.40
CA ILE A 52 -1.70 -18.06 6.72
C ILE A 52 -0.66 -16.96 6.38
N LEU A 53 0.38 -16.83 7.21
CA LEU A 53 1.47 -15.89 7.04
C LEU A 53 2.53 -16.39 6.04
N ALA A 54 2.49 -17.66 5.65
CA ALA A 54 3.51 -18.26 4.79
C ALA A 54 3.49 -17.64 3.39
N ARG A 55 4.67 -17.42 2.81
CA ARG A 55 4.76 -17.00 1.40
C ARG A 55 4.32 -18.17 0.51
N THR A 56 3.22 -18.00 -0.22
CA THR A 56 2.85 -18.94 -1.28
C THR A 56 4.01 -19.05 -2.26
N ALA A 57 4.69 -20.20 -2.26
CA ALA A 57 5.75 -20.46 -3.21
C ALA A 57 5.12 -20.47 -4.61
N LYS A 58 5.61 -19.62 -5.51
CA LYS A 58 5.38 -19.86 -6.92
C LYS A 58 6.29 -21.02 -7.28
N THR A 59 5.74 -22.21 -7.49
CA THR A 59 6.41 -23.32 -8.16
C THR A 59 6.82 -22.79 -9.52
N ARG A 60 8.09 -22.42 -9.65
CA ARG A 60 8.68 -22.03 -10.92
C ARG A 60 9.66 -23.13 -11.25
N ASP A 61 9.38 -23.84 -12.33
CA ASP A 61 10.31 -24.82 -12.90
C ASP A 61 11.65 -24.09 -13.18
N PRO A 62 12.76 -24.53 -12.57
CA PRO A 62 14.09 -23.94 -12.79
C PRO A 62 14.54 -23.95 -14.25
N LEU A 63 13.99 -24.86 -15.06
CA LEU A 63 14.31 -25.04 -16.48
C LEU A 63 13.40 -24.22 -17.39
N ALA A 64 12.30 -23.64 -16.88
CA ALA A 64 11.40 -22.86 -17.71
C ALA A 64 12.05 -21.52 -18.11
N PRO A 65 11.99 -21.13 -19.40
CA PRO A 65 12.57 -19.88 -19.87
C PRO A 65 11.96 -18.67 -19.13
N PRO A 66 12.68 -17.55 -19.03
CA PRO A 66 12.17 -16.33 -18.41
C PRO A 66 10.90 -15.85 -19.12
N GLN A 67 9.74 -16.12 -18.51
CA GLN A 67 8.48 -15.64 -19.04
C GLN A 67 8.42 -14.10 -18.92
N PRO A 68 8.03 -13.38 -19.99
CA PRO A 68 7.80 -11.95 -19.90
C PRO A 68 6.72 -11.66 -18.85
N PRO A 69 6.80 -10.52 -18.16
CA PRO A 69 5.77 -10.16 -17.19
C PRO A 69 4.41 -10.04 -17.90
N ALA A 70 3.40 -10.73 -17.39
CA ALA A 70 2.02 -10.72 -17.92
C ALA A 70 1.28 -9.36 -17.78
N GLY A 71 2.02 -8.27 -17.54
CA GLY A 71 1.49 -6.92 -17.33
C GLY A 71 2.45 -6.00 -16.56
N ILE A 72 2.04 -4.75 -16.32
CA ILE A 72 2.80 -3.71 -15.60
C ILE A 72 2.60 -3.86 -14.10
N LEU A 73 1.39 -3.65 -13.57
CA LEU A 73 1.09 -3.80 -12.14
C LEU A 73 0.35 -5.11 -11.86
N LYS A 74 0.59 -5.69 -10.68
CA LYS A 74 -0.15 -6.87 -10.22
C LYS A 74 -1.38 -6.39 -9.45
N LYS A 75 -2.58 -6.75 -9.91
CA LYS A 75 -3.88 -6.33 -9.35
C LYS A 75 -3.92 -6.40 -7.81
N ASP A 76 -3.69 -7.57 -7.23
CA ASP A 76 -3.88 -7.77 -5.79
C ASP A 76 -2.62 -7.46 -4.95
N TRP A 77 -1.58 -6.87 -5.53
CA TRP A 77 -0.32 -6.67 -4.79
C TRP A 77 -0.53 -5.71 -3.62
N LEU A 78 -1.18 -4.57 -3.85
CA LEU A 78 -1.42 -3.58 -2.80
C LEU A 78 -2.37 -4.13 -1.73
N LEU A 79 -3.50 -4.70 -2.14
CA LEU A 79 -4.46 -5.35 -1.23
C LEU A 79 -3.77 -6.41 -0.35
N LYS A 80 -2.96 -7.28 -0.96
CA LYS A 80 -2.20 -8.31 -0.24
C LYS A 80 -1.29 -7.71 0.84
N HIS A 81 -0.57 -6.63 0.53
CA HIS A 81 0.34 -5.99 1.48
C HIS A 81 -0.38 -5.20 2.58
N ARG A 82 -1.63 -4.81 2.37
CA ARG A 82 -2.47 -4.15 3.40
C ARG A 82 -3.21 -5.12 4.31
N THR A 83 -3.47 -6.35 3.86
CA THR A 83 -4.40 -7.27 4.56
C THR A 83 -3.80 -8.64 4.92
N ARG A 84 -2.71 -9.08 4.28
CA ARG A 84 -2.20 -10.47 4.41
C ARG A 84 -0.70 -10.60 4.68
N VAL A 85 0.06 -9.52 4.57
CA VAL A 85 1.52 -9.55 4.76
C VAL A 85 1.88 -8.63 5.92
N PRO A 86 1.97 -9.16 7.15
CA PRO A 86 2.34 -8.34 8.29
C PRO A 86 3.82 -7.95 8.22
N ALA A 87 4.10 -6.72 8.63
CA ALA A 87 5.44 -6.17 8.77
C ALA A 87 6.14 -6.69 10.04
N ALA A 88 5.38 -6.90 11.11
CA ALA A 88 5.84 -7.52 12.36
C ALA A 88 4.83 -8.56 12.86
N VAL A 89 5.34 -9.59 13.51
CA VAL A 89 4.57 -10.68 14.11
C VAL A 89 4.98 -10.85 15.56
N ALA A 90 4.02 -10.93 16.47
CA ALA A 90 4.24 -11.25 17.87
C ALA A 90 3.80 -12.68 18.21
N ALA A 91 4.71 -13.47 18.76
CA ALA A 91 4.40 -14.74 19.40
C ALA A 91 4.09 -14.48 20.88
N MET A 92 2.87 -14.79 21.32
CA MET A 92 2.42 -14.60 22.69
C MET A 92 2.44 -15.94 23.42
N PHE A 93 3.07 -15.95 24.59
CA PHE A 93 3.11 -17.09 25.50
C PHE A 93 2.70 -16.64 26.90
N ARG A 94 1.93 -17.47 27.61
CA ARG A 94 1.68 -17.24 29.04
C ARG A 94 2.90 -17.65 29.85
N ALA A 95 3.13 -17.00 30.98
CA ALA A 95 4.30 -17.24 31.83
C ALA A 95 4.40 -18.72 32.26
N ASP A 96 3.28 -19.33 32.63
CA ASP A 96 3.18 -20.75 33.00
C ASP A 96 3.58 -21.71 31.87
N GLN A 97 3.36 -21.35 30.60
CA GLN A 97 3.76 -22.18 29.46
C GLN A 97 5.29 -22.22 29.25
N VAL A 98 6.00 -21.21 29.74
CA VAL A 98 7.46 -21.08 29.55
C VAL A 98 8.27 -21.34 30.82
N SER A 99 7.67 -21.24 32.00
CA SER A 99 8.28 -21.61 33.29
C SER A 99 7.79 -22.95 33.86
N GLY A 100 6.77 -23.55 33.25
CA GLY A 100 6.15 -24.79 33.70
C GLY A 100 6.94 -26.06 33.35
N ASP A 101 6.20 -27.10 33.00
CA ASP A 101 6.77 -28.42 32.67
C ASP A 101 7.72 -28.34 31.46
N PRO A 102 8.88 -29.03 31.48
CA PRO A 102 9.73 -29.25 30.30
C PRO A 102 8.97 -29.52 28.99
N ALA A 103 7.86 -30.25 29.02
CA ALA A 103 7.03 -30.51 27.85
C ALA A 103 6.40 -29.23 27.25
N GLN A 104 5.92 -28.32 28.10
CA GLN A 104 5.34 -27.04 27.68
C GLN A 104 6.41 -26.11 27.10
N TRP A 105 7.58 -26.07 27.73
CA TRP A 105 8.74 -25.35 27.22
C TRP A 105 9.17 -25.84 25.83
N LEU A 106 9.22 -27.17 25.63
CA LEU A 106 9.54 -27.77 24.33
C LEU A 106 8.51 -27.41 23.26
N GLN A 107 7.23 -27.39 23.62
CA GLN A 107 6.15 -26.97 22.72
C GLN A 107 6.30 -25.49 22.31
N ALA A 108 6.51 -24.59 23.27
CA ALA A 108 6.74 -23.16 22.99
C ALA A 108 7.97 -22.94 22.07
N CYS A 109 9.03 -23.71 22.30
CA CYS A 109 10.21 -23.70 21.43
C CYS A 109 9.88 -24.19 20.01
N SER A 110 9.06 -25.24 19.87
CA SER A 110 8.65 -25.75 18.56
C SER A 110 7.78 -24.76 17.80
N ASP A 111 6.81 -24.14 18.48
CA ASP A 111 5.91 -23.14 17.91
C ASP A 111 6.68 -21.91 17.42
N LEU A 112 7.68 -21.47 18.18
CA LEU A 112 8.56 -20.37 17.81
C LEU A 112 9.42 -20.69 16.58
N GLU A 113 10.01 -21.89 16.49
CA GLU A 113 10.76 -22.32 15.30
C GLU A 113 9.86 -22.46 14.06
N ASN A 114 8.67 -23.01 14.23
CA ASN A 114 7.67 -23.10 13.17
C ASN A 114 7.29 -21.71 12.65
N LEU A 115 7.08 -20.76 13.56
CA LEU A 115 6.78 -19.38 13.20
C LEU A 115 7.94 -18.72 12.45
N LYS A 116 9.18 -18.89 12.91
CA LYS A 116 10.39 -18.38 12.22
C LYS A 116 10.47 -18.92 10.78
N SER A 117 10.27 -20.23 10.59
CA SER A 117 10.25 -20.88 9.28
C SER A 117 9.21 -20.25 8.33
N VAL A 118 7.99 -20.02 8.85
CA VAL A 118 6.89 -19.40 8.09
C VAL A 118 7.22 -17.99 7.61
N ILE A 119 7.86 -17.17 8.46
CA ILE A 119 8.10 -15.74 8.20
C ILE A 119 9.43 -15.45 7.49
N GLN A 120 10.38 -16.40 7.49
CA GLN A 120 11.73 -16.24 6.93
C GLN A 120 11.73 -15.71 5.49
N GLY A 121 10.78 -16.14 4.66
CA GLY A 121 10.69 -15.75 3.24
C GLY A 121 10.19 -14.32 2.98
N ARG A 122 9.80 -13.56 4.01
CA ARG A 122 9.12 -12.26 3.89
C ARG A 122 9.85 -11.08 4.56
N ASN A 123 10.99 -11.30 5.25
CA ASN A 123 11.68 -10.28 6.09
C ASN A 123 10.78 -9.68 7.19
N THR A 124 9.69 -10.36 7.54
CA THR A 124 8.79 -9.95 8.61
C THR A 124 9.53 -10.01 9.95
N LYS A 125 9.35 -8.98 10.79
CA LYS A 125 10.05 -8.87 12.08
C LYS A 125 9.33 -9.68 13.16
N LEU A 126 10.09 -10.25 14.11
CA LEU A 126 9.55 -11.06 15.20
C LEU A 126 9.64 -10.31 16.53
N VAL A 127 8.57 -10.40 17.31
CA VAL A 127 8.45 -9.97 18.71
C VAL A 127 8.01 -11.18 19.52
N VAL A 128 8.51 -11.32 20.74
CA VAL A 128 8.00 -12.30 21.70
C VAL A 128 7.35 -11.55 22.84
N ILE A 129 6.12 -11.95 23.19
CA ILE A 129 5.33 -11.35 24.25
C ILE A 129 5.08 -12.42 25.32
N LEU A 130 5.42 -12.09 26.55
CA LEU A 130 5.16 -12.90 27.72
C LEU A 130 3.98 -12.30 28.48
N VAL A 131 2.98 -13.12 28.76
CA VAL A 131 1.77 -12.70 29.48
C VAL A 131 1.86 -13.20 30.91
N GLN A 132 1.90 -12.27 31.86
CA GLN A 132 1.89 -12.52 33.30
C GLN A 132 0.53 -12.12 33.90
N ALA A 133 0.04 -12.91 34.85
CA ALA A 133 -1.20 -12.59 35.53
C ALA A 133 -1.01 -11.40 36.49
N GLN A 134 0.09 -11.38 37.25
CA GLN A 134 0.44 -10.31 38.18
C GLN A 134 1.91 -9.92 38.05
N ALA A 135 2.26 -8.69 38.45
CA ALA A 135 3.62 -8.16 38.40
C ALA A 135 4.63 -8.98 39.23
N GLY A 136 4.15 -9.76 40.22
CA GLY A 136 4.99 -10.65 41.04
C GLY A 136 5.32 -12.00 40.41
N ASP A 137 4.71 -12.37 39.28
CA ASP A 137 5.04 -13.60 38.52
C ASP A 137 6.28 -13.40 37.64
N GLU A 138 7.31 -12.75 38.17
CA GLU A 138 8.54 -12.47 37.43
C GLU A 138 9.18 -13.79 36.97
N LEU A 139 9.29 -13.95 35.65
CA LEU A 139 9.98 -15.08 35.06
C LEU A 139 11.47 -14.95 35.36
N SER A 140 12.13 -16.07 35.67
CA SER A 140 13.58 -16.10 35.85
C SER A 140 14.28 -15.49 34.64
N GLU A 141 15.32 -14.70 34.89
CA GLU A 141 16.14 -14.06 33.86
C GLU A 141 16.65 -15.12 32.86
N ASP A 142 16.99 -16.31 33.33
CA ASP A 142 17.44 -17.43 32.49
C ASP A 142 16.41 -17.85 31.43
N VAL A 143 15.12 -17.87 31.79
CA VAL A 143 14.03 -18.23 30.87
C VAL A 143 13.89 -17.15 29.80
N THR A 144 13.94 -15.88 30.20
CA THR A 144 13.87 -14.75 29.26
C THR A 144 15.06 -14.74 28.29
N VAL A 145 16.27 -15.05 28.78
CA VAL A 145 17.48 -15.16 27.98
C VAL A 145 17.39 -16.36 27.03
N ALA A 146 16.89 -17.51 27.49
CA ALA A 146 16.70 -18.69 26.67
C ALA A 146 15.71 -18.45 25.52
N LEU A 147 14.56 -17.82 25.81
CA LEU A 147 13.57 -17.45 24.78
C LEU A 147 14.16 -16.48 23.76
N ARG A 148 14.90 -15.46 24.20
CA ARG A 148 15.54 -14.51 23.29
C ARG A 148 16.56 -15.16 22.38
N LYS A 149 17.41 -16.04 22.93
CA LYS A 149 18.39 -16.80 22.14
C LYS A 149 17.69 -17.70 21.14
N ARG A 150 16.61 -18.38 21.54
CA ARG A 150 15.82 -19.24 20.64
C ARG A 150 15.09 -18.46 19.55
N ALA A 151 14.56 -17.28 19.89
CA ALA A 151 13.85 -16.41 18.96
C ALA A 151 14.80 -15.64 18.02
N GLU A 152 16.09 -15.57 18.35
CA GLU A 152 17.09 -14.73 17.66
C GLU A 152 16.70 -13.24 17.66
N ILE A 153 16.21 -12.75 18.80
CA ILE A 153 15.72 -11.37 18.96
C ILE A 153 16.52 -10.56 19.99
N ASP A 154 16.57 -9.25 19.76
CA ASP A 154 17.11 -8.27 20.70
C ASP A 154 16.25 -8.15 21.99
N SER A 155 16.84 -7.65 23.08
CA SER A 155 16.16 -7.48 24.37
C SER A 155 14.91 -6.63 24.26
N LYS A 156 14.94 -5.59 23.42
CA LYS A 156 13.80 -4.68 23.27
C LYS A 156 12.59 -5.31 22.57
N HIS A 157 12.77 -6.44 21.88
CA HIS A 157 11.70 -7.17 21.18
C HIS A 157 11.10 -8.32 22.02
N LEU A 158 11.61 -8.53 23.24
CA LEU A 158 10.92 -9.32 24.25
C LEU A 158 10.12 -8.37 25.15
N LEU A 159 8.80 -8.53 25.17
CA LEU A 159 7.89 -7.71 25.94
C LEU A 159 7.15 -8.54 26.99
N VAL A 160 6.81 -7.91 28.10
CA VAL A 160 6.04 -8.51 29.18
C VAL A 160 4.75 -7.71 29.34
N LEU A 161 3.60 -8.37 29.21
CA LEU A 161 2.27 -7.81 29.47
C LEU A 161 1.76 -8.32 30.81
N ILE A 162 1.36 -7.41 31.69
CA ILE A 162 0.79 -7.73 33.01
C ILE A 162 -0.72 -7.51 32.93
N GLU A 163 -1.51 -8.56 33.12
CA GLU A 163 -2.94 -8.57 32.83
C GLU A 163 -3.80 -7.92 33.93
N ARG A 164 -3.53 -8.19 35.21
CA ARG A 164 -4.41 -7.80 36.33
C ARG A 164 -4.14 -6.41 36.92
N ASP A 165 -3.15 -5.70 36.41
CA ASP A 165 -2.82 -4.33 36.82
C ASP A 165 -3.08 -3.38 35.66
N GLU A 166 -4.10 -2.53 35.77
CA GLU A 166 -4.50 -1.61 34.69
C GLU A 166 -3.40 -0.61 34.32
N THR A 167 -2.62 -0.17 35.30
CA THR A 167 -1.55 0.82 35.10
C THR A 167 -0.37 0.20 34.35
N GLU A 168 0.07 -0.98 34.78
CA GLU A 168 1.14 -1.72 34.09
C GLU A 168 0.67 -2.29 32.75
N TRP A 169 -0.60 -2.72 32.63
CA TRP A 169 -1.20 -3.12 31.35
C TRP A 169 -1.12 -2.00 30.32
N THR A 170 -1.55 -0.79 30.69
CA THR A 170 -1.53 0.38 29.81
C THR A 170 -0.10 0.75 29.40
N LYS A 171 0.84 0.71 30.34
CA LYS A 171 2.27 0.96 30.09
C LYS A 171 2.89 -0.08 29.15
N SER A 172 2.60 -1.36 29.37
CA SER A 172 3.08 -2.45 28.52
C SER A 172 2.46 -2.42 27.12
N LEU A 173 1.18 -2.05 26.99
CA LEU A 173 0.56 -1.80 25.68
C LEU A 173 1.19 -0.61 24.95
N ASN A 174 1.53 0.48 25.64
CA ASN A 174 2.24 1.61 25.02
C ASN A 174 3.65 1.21 24.56
N LYS A 175 4.35 0.38 25.33
CA LYS A 175 5.63 -0.20 24.91
C LYS A 175 5.46 -1.09 23.66
N LEU A 176 4.43 -1.92 23.62
CA LEU A 176 4.10 -2.74 22.45
C LEU A 176 3.83 -1.91 21.20
N LYS A 177 3.02 -0.83 21.31
CA LYS A 177 2.77 0.12 20.21
C LYS A 177 4.07 0.72 19.67
N SER A 178 4.96 1.14 20.57
CA SER A 178 6.26 1.72 20.20
C SER A 178 7.14 0.73 19.44
N VAL A 179 7.29 -0.49 19.97
CA VAL A 179 8.08 -1.56 19.32
C VAL A 179 7.50 -1.94 17.96
N PHE A 180 6.18 -2.10 17.85
CA PHE A 180 5.56 -2.37 16.54
C PHE A 180 5.76 -1.23 15.55
N THR A 181 5.67 0.02 15.99
CA THR A 181 5.90 1.18 15.12
C THR A 181 7.34 1.18 14.58
N GLU A 182 8.33 0.91 15.44
CA GLU A 182 9.74 0.80 15.05
C GLU A 182 9.97 -0.33 14.04
N LEU A 183 9.44 -1.52 14.34
CA LEU A 183 9.62 -2.71 13.51
C LEU A 183 8.93 -2.57 12.15
N CYS A 184 7.71 -2.02 12.12
CA CYS A 184 7.00 -1.75 10.87
C CYS A 184 7.76 -0.74 10.01
N THR A 185 8.24 0.35 10.61
CA THR A 185 9.04 1.36 9.91
C THR A 185 10.29 0.75 9.30
N THR A 186 10.98 -0.11 10.06
CA THR A 186 12.20 -0.81 9.61
C THR A 186 11.89 -1.78 8.47
N TYR A 187 10.83 -2.58 8.60
CA TYR A 187 10.38 -3.51 7.57
C TYR A 187 10.13 -2.82 6.23
N TYR A 188 9.31 -1.76 6.23
CA TYR A 188 8.97 -1.05 4.99
C TYR A 188 10.17 -0.30 4.41
N LYS A 189 11.09 0.17 5.26
CA LYS A 189 12.35 0.81 4.82
C LYS A 189 13.26 -0.19 4.11
N ASP A 190 13.43 -1.38 4.69
CA ASP A 190 14.27 -2.43 4.12
C ASP A 190 13.70 -2.98 2.80
N GLU A 191 12.39 -3.21 2.75
CA GLU A 191 11.70 -3.66 1.53
C GLU A 191 11.76 -2.61 0.41
N GLY A 192 11.53 -1.33 0.75
CA GLY A 192 11.71 -0.21 -0.16
C GLY A 192 13.14 -0.12 -0.69
N ARG A 193 14.15 -0.16 0.19
CA ARG A 193 15.58 -0.13 -0.17
C ARG A 193 15.96 -1.27 -1.12
N ARG A 194 15.50 -2.50 -0.83
CA ARG A 194 15.79 -3.68 -1.65
C ARG A 194 15.29 -3.53 -3.09
N ILE A 195 14.09 -2.98 -3.27
CA ILE A 195 13.50 -2.77 -4.59
C ILE A 195 14.14 -1.57 -5.28
N LYS A 196 14.37 -0.47 -4.56
CA LYS A 196 15.05 0.73 -5.04
C LYS A 196 16.44 0.42 -5.60
N ALA A 197 17.22 -0.42 -4.92
CA ALA A 197 18.51 -0.87 -5.41
C ALA A 197 18.43 -1.59 -6.78
N ARG A 198 17.31 -2.24 -7.12
CA ARG A 198 17.10 -2.84 -8.45
C ARG A 198 16.86 -1.79 -9.52
N ILE A 199 16.20 -0.68 -9.17
CA ILE A 199 15.98 0.45 -10.08
C ILE A 199 17.32 1.13 -10.37
N GLU A 200 18.09 1.46 -9.32
CA GLU A 200 19.38 2.17 -9.42
C GLU A 200 20.41 1.36 -10.23
N LYS A 201 20.48 0.04 -9.99
CA LYS A 201 21.36 -0.86 -10.75
C LYS A 201 20.83 -1.20 -12.15
N ARG A 202 19.67 -0.65 -12.56
CA ARG A 202 18.94 -1.02 -13.78
C ARG A 202 18.78 -2.54 -13.95
N ASN A 203 18.63 -3.26 -12.83
CA ASN A 203 18.53 -4.71 -12.80
C ASN A 203 17.08 -5.17 -12.96
N PHE A 204 16.55 -4.99 -14.17
CA PHE A 204 15.22 -5.44 -14.57
C PHE A 204 15.23 -5.85 -16.05
N SER A 205 14.50 -6.91 -16.37
CA SER A 205 14.45 -7.47 -17.72
C SER A 205 13.50 -6.73 -18.68
N SER A 206 12.77 -5.72 -18.20
CA SER A 206 11.76 -5.00 -18.98
C SER A 206 11.40 -3.65 -18.34
N VAL A 207 10.92 -2.70 -19.15
CA VAL A 207 10.51 -1.35 -18.70
C VAL A 207 9.32 -1.43 -17.74
N GLU A 208 8.42 -2.38 -17.95
CA GLU A 208 7.27 -2.68 -17.11
C GLU A 208 7.68 -3.02 -15.67
N LEU A 209 8.77 -3.75 -15.51
CA LEU A 209 9.31 -4.05 -14.19
C LEU A 209 9.86 -2.80 -13.51
N SER A 210 10.48 -1.88 -14.26
CA SER A 210 10.93 -0.59 -13.72
C SER A 210 9.75 0.23 -13.19
N ILE A 211 8.68 0.37 -13.99
CA ILE A 211 7.45 1.08 -13.58
C ILE A 211 6.84 0.42 -12.33
N ARG A 212 6.76 -0.92 -12.33
CA ARG A 212 6.29 -1.69 -11.18
C ARG A 212 7.14 -1.45 -9.93
N TYR A 213 8.46 -1.39 -10.07
CA TYR A 213 9.34 -1.15 -8.93
C TYR A 213 9.18 0.27 -8.39
N CYS A 214 9.02 1.27 -9.25
CA CYS A 214 8.71 2.64 -8.84
C CYS A 214 7.42 2.69 -8.00
N PHE A 215 6.34 2.05 -8.48
CA PHE A 215 5.08 1.94 -7.72
C PHE A 215 5.29 1.35 -6.33
N LYS A 216 6.04 0.23 -6.25
CA LYS A 216 6.28 -0.46 -4.98
C LYS A 216 7.09 0.36 -4.00
N VAL A 217 8.16 1.01 -4.46
CA VAL A 217 8.99 1.87 -3.61
C VAL A 217 8.16 3.03 -3.07
N ALA A 218 7.33 3.65 -3.93
CA ALA A 218 6.44 4.73 -3.52
C ALA A 218 5.42 4.28 -2.46
N VAL A 219 4.76 3.13 -2.66
CA VAL A 219 3.85 2.54 -1.66
C VAL A 219 4.57 2.26 -0.34
N TYR A 220 5.79 1.71 -0.37
CA TYR A 220 6.55 1.48 0.87
C TYR A 220 6.95 2.78 1.57
N ALA A 221 7.21 3.85 0.82
CA ALA A 221 7.41 5.17 1.40
C ALA A 221 6.11 5.71 2.05
N GLU A 222 4.94 5.48 1.45
CA GLU A 222 3.65 5.84 2.07
C GLU A 222 3.38 5.10 3.38
N PHE A 223 3.68 3.79 3.47
CA PHE A 223 3.58 3.05 4.74
C PHE A 223 4.43 3.68 5.85
N ARG A 224 5.54 4.34 5.48
CA ARG A 224 6.42 5.08 6.39
C ARG A 224 6.02 6.55 6.55
N ARG A 225 4.97 7.02 5.85
CA ARG A 225 4.57 8.43 5.75
C ARG A 225 5.68 9.35 5.23
N ASP A 226 6.56 8.79 4.41
CA ASP A 226 7.64 9.52 3.72
C ASP A 226 7.09 10.07 2.40
N TRP A 227 6.23 11.09 2.50
CA TRP A 227 5.52 11.68 1.36
C TRP A 227 6.45 12.20 0.26
N PRO A 228 7.61 12.84 0.56
CA PRO A 228 8.55 13.26 -0.47
C PRO A 228 9.13 12.08 -1.27
N GLU A 229 9.54 10.99 -0.61
CA GLU A 229 10.03 9.81 -1.34
C GLU A 229 8.91 9.13 -2.13
N ALA A 230 7.69 9.07 -1.57
CA ALA A 230 6.53 8.53 -2.26
C ALA A 230 6.23 9.28 -3.57
N LEU A 231 6.12 10.61 -3.50
CA LEU A 231 5.88 11.47 -4.67
C LEU A 231 6.98 11.30 -5.71
N LYS A 232 8.25 11.35 -5.31
CA LYS A 232 9.41 11.18 -6.20
C LYS A 232 9.30 9.89 -7.04
N PHE A 233 8.99 8.76 -6.41
CA PHE A 233 8.91 7.48 -7.11
C PHE A 233 7.61 7.31 -7.90
N TYR A 234 6.49 7.91 -7.48
CA TYR A 234 5.30 7.94 -8.30
C TYR A 234 5.51 8.77 -9.59
N GLU A 235 6.10 9.95 -9.48
CA GLU A 235 6.41 10.79 -10.63
C GLU A 235 7.38 10.12 -11.60
N GLU A 236 8.42 9.47 -11.07
CA GLU A 236 9.38 8.70 -11.85
C GLU A 236 8.71 7.53 -12.59
N GLY A 237 7.83 6.79 -11.92
CA GLY A 237 7.10 5.69 -12.55
C GLY A 237 6.20 6.17 -13.71
N ILE A 238 5.53 7.31 -13.56
CA ILE A 238 4.78 7.92 -14.67
C ILE A 238 5.71 8.43 -15.77
N ARG A 239 6.87 9.01 -15.44
CA ARG A 239 7.85 9.46 -16.44
C ARG A 239 8.25 8.29 -17.34
N VAL A 240 8.65 7.16 -16.75
CA VAL A 240 9.03 5.94 -17.47
C VAL A 240 7.83 5.37 -18.25
N LEU A 241 6.62 5.39 -17.67
CA LEU A 241 5.40 4.93 -18.35
C LEU A 241 5.10 5.76 -19.61
N ARG A 242 5.26 7.09 -19.57
CA ARG A 242 5.07 7.96 -20.73
C ARG A 242 6.15 7.75 -21.79
N GLU A 243 7.41 7.60 -21.39
CA GLU A 243 8.52 7.32 -22.30
C GLU A 243 8.29 6.02 -23.08
N MET A 244 7.72 5.01 -22.43
CA MET A 244 7.33 3.75 -23.06
C MET A 244 6.24 3.92 -24.14
N ILE A 245 5.35 4.91 -24.02
CA ILE A 245 4.35 5.22 -25.06
C ILE A 245 5.00 6.02 -26.20
N GLY A 246 5.84 7.00 -25.85
CA GLY A 246 6.43 7.94 -26.81
C GLY A 246 7.62 7.40 -27.63
N THR A 247 8.14 6.22 -27.31
CA THR A 247 9.27 5.60 -28.04
C THR A 247 8.88 5.03 -29.40
N SER A 248 7.59 4.91 -29.70
CA SER A 248 7.07 4.37 -30.96
C SER A 248 6.21 5.41 -31.67
N THR A 249 6.35 5.50 -33.00
CA THR A 249 5.47 6.33 -33.86
C THR A 249 4.05 5.76 -33.96
N ARG A 250 3.87 4.48 -33.63
CA ARG A 250 2.57 3.80 -33.56
C ARG A 250 2.21 3.51 -32.12
N LEU A 251 0.95 3.80 -31.75
CA LEU A 251 0.44 3.44 -30.44
C LEU A 251 0.39 1.90 -30.26
N PRO A 252 0.59 1.40 -29.03
CA PRO A 252 0.44 -0.03 -28.73
C PRO A 252 -0.95 -0.59 -29.07
N PRO A 253 -1.10 -1.93 -29.14
CA PRO A 253 -2.41 -2.57 -29.27
C PRO A 253 -3.39 -2.10 -28.18
N THR A 254 -4.69 -2.12 -28.49
CA THR A 254 -5.76 -1.64 -27.60
C THR A 254 -5.65 -2.16 -26.17
N GLN A 255 -5.46 -3.47 -25.99
CA GLN A 255 -5.32 -4.07 -24.67
C GLN A 255 -4.18 -3.45 -23.86
N ARG A 256 -3.04 -3.17 -24.53
CA ARG A 256 -1.88 -2.57 -23.89
C ARG A 256 -2.10 -1.10 -23.57
N LEU A 257 -2.78 -0.35 -24.44
CA LEU A 257 -3.15 1.04 -24.17
C LEU A 257 -4.08 1.16 -22.95
N VAL A 258 -5.08 0.27 -22.85
CA VAL A 258 -5.98 0.21 -21.70
C VAL A 258 -5.20 -0.08 -20.42
N GLU A 259 -4.27 -1.04 -20.45
CA GLU A 259 -3.41 -1.34 -19.30
C GLU A 259 -2.55 -0.13 -18.89
N VAL A 260 -1.93 0.54 -19.86
CA VAL A 260 -1.10 1.72 -19.61
C VAL A 260 -1.91 2.84 -18.96
N LYS A 261 -3.11 3.13 -19.48
CA LYS A 261 -4.04 4.12 -18.92
C LYS A 261 -4.48 3.75 -17.50
N ALA A 262 -4.79 2.48 -17.26
CA ALA A 262 -5.15 1.99 -15.93
C ALA A 262 -4.00 2.14 -14.92
N VAL A 263 -2.75 1.90 -15.33
CA VAL A 263 -1.58 2.16 -14.48
C VAL A 263 -1.37 3.65 -14.26
N ALA A 264 -1.44 4.46 -15.32
CA ALA A 264 -1.29 5.91 -15.24
C ALA A 264 -2.28 6.54 -14.26
N GLU A 265 -3.53 6.07 -14.31
CA GLU A 265 -4.61 6.46 -13.40
C GLU A 265 -4.27 6.15 -11.94
N GLN A 266 -3.77 4.94 -11.63
CA GLN A 266 -3.41 4.60 -10.25
C GLN A 266 -2.30 5.52 -9.70
N PHE A 267 -1.24 5.75 -10.48
CA PHE A 267 -0.17 6.66 -10.07
C PHE A 267 -0.67 8.10 -9.94
N HIS A 268 -1.46 8.57 -10.91
CA HIS A 268 -2.01 9.93 -10.90
C HIS A 268 -2.89 10.15 -9.67
N PHE A 269 -3.79 9.21 -9.38
CA PHE A 269 -4.66 9.24 -8.21
C PHE A 269 -3.84 9.36 -6.92
N LYS A 270 -2.78 8.56 -6.76
CA LYS A 270 -1.92 8.60 -5.56
C LYS A 270 -1.18 9.93 -5.42
N ILE A 271 -0.64 10.49 -6.51
CA ILE A 271 0.03 11.80 -6.49
C ILE A 271 -0.96 12.90 -6.12
N SER A 272 -2.11 12.97 -6.79
CA SER A 272 -3.16 13.97 -6.51
C SER A 272 -3.62 13.90 -5.05
N THR A 273 -3.89 12.70 -4.55
CA THR A 273 -4.31 12.47 -3.16
C THR A 273 -3.25 12.93 -2.15
N ILE A 274 -1.97 12.60 -2.36
CA ILE A 274 -0.88 13.02 -1.47
C ILE A 274 -0.70 14.54 -1.49
N LEU A 275 -0.75 15.18 -2.66
CA LEU A 275 -0.61 16.63 -2.79
C LEU A 275 -1.78 17.36 -2.12
N LEU A 276 -3.01 16.91 -2.36
CA LEU A 276 -4.21 17.53 -1.80
C LEU A 276 -4.29 17.39 -0.27
N HIS A 277 -4.03 16.19 0.27
CA HIS A 277 -3.94 16.02 1.73
C HIS A 277 -2.79 16.80 2.37
N GLY A 278 -1.73 17.08 1.60
CA GLY A 278 -0.64 17.97 2.03
C GLY A 278 -0.97 19.47 1.92
N GLY A 279 -2.18 19.84 1.50
CA GLY A 279 -2.58 21.24 1.27
C GLY A 279 -1.99 21.89 0.02
N LYS A 280 -1.33 21.10 -0.85
CA LYS A 280 -0.63 21.56 -2.05
C LYS A 280 -1.54 21.59 -3.27
N VAL A 281 -2.67 22.30 -3.17
CA VAL A 281 -3.73 22.32 -4.20
C VAL A 281 -3.21 22.80 -5.56
N ILE A 282 -2.38 23.85 -5.59
CA ILE A 282 -1.79 24.39 -6.83
C ILE A 282 -0.91 23.35 -7.52
N GLU A 283 -0.09 22.61 -6.76
CA GLU A 283 0.74 21.53 -7.30
C GLU A 283 -0.13 20.39 -7.84
N ALA A 284 -1.23 20.04 -7.14
CA ALA A 284 -2.17 19.01 -7.58
C ALA A 284 -2.87 19.38 -8.90
N ILE A 285 -3.34 20.62 -9.05
CA ILE A 285 -3.96 21.13 -10.30
C ILE A 285 -2.93 21.13 -11.44
N THR A 286 -1.73 21.65 -11.17
CA THR A 286 -0.63 21.67 -12.16
C THR A 286 -0.29 20.25 -12.63
N TRP A 287 -0.24 19.32 -11.68
CA TRP A 287 -0.04 17.90 -11.94
C TRP A 287 -1.17 17.30 -12.79
N PHE A 288 -2.43 17.59 -12.45
CA PHE A 288 -3.60 17.13 -13.21
C PHE A 288 -3.57 17.63 -14.66
N ARG A 289 -3.28 18.92 -14.89
CA ARG A 289 -3.11 19.47 -16.25
C ARG A 289 -2.05 18.72 -17.05
N LYS A 290 -0.91 18.41 -16.42
CA LYS A 290 0.16 17.64 -17.05
C LYS A 290 -0.29 16.21 -17.38
N HIS A 291 -1.05 15.58 -16.48
CA HIS A 291 -1.63 14.25 -16.71
C HIS A 291 -2.58 14.29 -17.92
N VAL A 292 -3.56 15.18 -17.93
CA VAL A 292 -4.53 15.36 -19.03
C VAL A 292 -3.83 15.55 -20.37
N ARG A 293 -2.91 16.53 -20.47
CA ARG A 293 -2.13 16.79 -21.70
C ARG A 293 -1.33 15.59 -22.19
N SER A 294 -0.86 14.73 -21.27
CA SER A 294 -0.07 13.55 -21.64
C SER A 294 -0.91 12.45 -22.30
N TYR A 295 -2.22 12.42 -22.04
CA TYR A 295 -3.10 11.33 -22.48
C TYR A 295 -4.22 11.76 -23.42
N GLU A 296 -4.44 13.06 -23.62
CA GLU A 296 -5.50 13.64 -24.48
C GLU A 296 -5.48 13.09 -25.92
N HIS A 297 -4.30 12.78 -26.46
CA HIS A 297 -4.16 12.25 -27.82
C HIS A 297 -3.85 10.75 -27.86
N VAL A 298 -3.88 10.06 -26.72
CA VAL A 298 -3.61 8.62 -26.63
C VAL A 298 -4.91 7.84 -26.82
N VAL A 299 -5.69 8.16 -27.86
CA VAL A 299 -7.05 7.62 -28.06
C VAL A 299 -7.02 6.12 -28.34
N GLY A 300 -6.19 5.70 -29.31
CA GLY A 300 -6.10 4.31 -29.77
C GLY A 300 -6.85 4.09 -31.09
N SER A 301 -7.29 2.85 -31.34
CA SER A 301 -8.05 2.51 -32.55
C SER A 301 -9.43 3.19 -32.56
N PRO A 302 -9.92 3.70 -33.72
CA PRO A 302 -11.25 4.31 -33.83
C PRO A 302 -12.38 3.39 -33.36
N GLU A 303 -12.28 2.08 -33.62
CA GLU A 303 -13.30 1.07 -33.26
C GLU A 303 -13.62 1.03 -31.75
N VAL A 304 -12.66 1.44 -30.92
CA VAL A 304 -12.73 1.41 -29.47
C VAL A 304 -12.42 2.76 -28.83
N ALA A 305 -12.50 3.85 -29.60
CA ALA A 305 -12.22 5.21 -29.13
C ALA A 305 -13.11 5.60 -27.93
N PHE A 306 -14.32 5.03 -27.82
CA PHE A 306 -15.19 5.21 -26.66
C PHE A 306 -14.54 4.81 -25.33
N LEU A 307 -13.65 3.81 -25.30
CA LEU A 307 -12.92 3.40 -24.09
C LEU A 307 -11.98 4.51 -23.60
N HIS A 308 -11.39 5.27 -24.52
CA HIS A 308 -10.56 6.42 -24.15
C HIS A 308 -11.39 7.51 -23.51
N TRP A 309 -12.49 7.92 -24.12
CA TRP A 309 -13.32 9.01 -23.60
C TRP A 309 -14.04 8.65 -22.31
N GLU A 310 -14.41 7.38 -22.13
CA GLU A 310 -14.85 6.85 -20.84
C GLU A 310 -13.77 7.03 -19.76
N TRP A 311 -12.56 6.56 -20.04
CA TRP A 311 -11.43 6.70 -19.12
C TRP A 311 -11.09 8.16 -18.83
N PHE A 312 -11.07 9.01 -19.86
CA PHE A 312 -10.70 10.42 -19.78
C PHE A 312 -11.72 11.22 -18.96
N SER A 313 -13.01 11.04 -19.26
CA SER A 313 -14.10 11.61 -18.46
C SER A 313 -13.96 11.26 -16.97
N ARG A 314 -13.70 9.98 -16.67
CA ARG A 314 -13.52 9.51 -15.29
C ARG A 314 -12.33 10.17 -14.58
N GLN A 315 -11.26 10.53 -15.29
CA GLN A 315 -10.14 11.28 -14.66
C GLN A 315 -10.60 12.64 -14.13
N PHE A 316 -11.43 13.36 -14.89
CA PHE A 316 -11.98 14.65 -14.46
C PHE A 316 -12.99 14.49 -13.33
N LEU A 317 -13.89 13.51 -13.43
CA LEU A 317 -14.87 13.23 -12.36
C LEU A 317 -14.14 12.99 -11.02
N VAL A 318 -13.17 12.08 -11.02
CA VAL A 318 -12.43 11.68 -9.81
C VAL A 318 -11.61 12.83 -9.26
N PHE A 319 -10.97 13.63 -10.12
CA PHE A 319 -10.23 14.79 -9.65
C PHE A 319 -11.14 15.86 -9.04
N GLY A 320 -12.33 16.08 -9.61
CA GLY A 320 -13.36 16.94 -9.04
C GLY A 320 -13.78 16.50 -7.63
N GLU A 321 -14.04 15.21 -7.44
CA GLU A 321 -14.38 14.62 -6.14
C GLU A 321 -13.25 14.74 -5.12
N LEU A 322 -11.98 14.61 -5.56
CA LEU A 322 -10.81 14.81 -4.69
C LEU A 322 -10.68 16.26 -4.22
N ILE A 323 -10.90 17.24 -5.11
CA ILE A 323 -10.91 18.66 -4.75
C ILE A 323 -12.05 18.93 -3.77
N GLU A 324 -13.27 18.45 -4.05
CA GLU A 324 -14.44 18.63 -3.19
C GLU A 324 -14.23 18.07 -1.78
N THR A 325 -13.70 16.85 -1.69
CA THR A 325 -13.39 16.21 -0.41
C THR A 325 -12.36 17.00 0.38
N THR A 326 -11.34 17.55 -0.29
CA THR A 326 -10.29 18.34 0.35
C THR A 326 -10.84 19.67 0.86
N SER A 327 -11.63 20.38 0.04
CA SER A 327 -12.30 21.63 0.41
C SER A 327 -13.25 21.47 1.59
N ALA A 328 -13.97 20.34 1.70
CA ALA A 328 -14.84 20.07 2.84
C ALA A 328 -14.06 19.85 4.16
N THR A 329 -12.80 19.38 4.09
CA THR A 329 -11.97 19.11 5.27
C THR A 329 -11.08 20.27 5.72
N VAL A 330 -10.89 21.31 4.90
CA VAL A 330 -10.06 22.47 5.23
C VAL A 330 -10.98 23.67 5.52
N PRO A 331 -11.00 24.24 6.74
CA PRO A 331 -11.81 25.42 7.04
C PRO A 331 -11.46 26.60 6.13
N ASP A 332 -12.47 27.41 5.78
CA ASP A 332 -12.41 28.62 4.92
C ASP A 332 -11.40 29.72 5.37
N THR A 333 -10.60 29.49 6.41
CA THR A 333 -9.56 30.43 6.87
C THR A 333 -8.31 30.46 5.98
N LEU A 334 -8.24 29.57 4.97
CA LEU A 334 -7.19 29.56 3.95
C LEU A 334 -7.80 29.65 2.55
N SER A 335 -8.67 30.64 2.29
CA SER A 335 -8.90 31.09 0.91
C SER A 335 -7.54 31.26 0.24
N PRO A 336 -7.22 30.57 -0.86
CA PRO A 336 -5.92 30.70 -1.50
C PRO A 336 -5.76 32.16 -1.87
N ARG A 337 -4.81 32.86 -1.23
CA ARG A 337 -4.44 34.20 -1.68
C ARG A 337 -4.03 34.06 -3.14
N PHE A 338 -4.80 34.74 -3.99
CA PHE A 338 -4.69 34.75 -5.43
C PHE A 338 -3.23 34.93 -5.86
N GLY A 339 -2.85 34.18 -6.90
CA GLY A 339 -1.48 33.85 -7.24
C GLY A 339 -0.50 35.02 -7.33
N SER A 340 0.77 34.74 -7.01
CA SER A 340 1.86 35.54 -7.55
C SER A 340 1.95 35.32 -9.06
N ALA A 341 2.47 36.32 -9.77
CA ALA A 341 2.46 36.48 -11.22
C ALA A 341 3.06 35.34 -12.07
N ASP A 342 3.52 34.24 -11.46
CA ASP A 342 4.27 33.18 -12.13
C ASP A 342 3.47 31.88 -12.39
N ASN A 343 2.20 31.76 -11.95
CA ASN A 343 1.38 30.56 -12.20
C ASN A 343 -0.02 30.88 -12.78
N ALA A 344 -0.15 30.69 -14.09
CA ALA A 344 -1.39 30.87 -14.87
C ALA A 344 -2.43 29.74 -14.65
N LEU A 345 -2.88 29.58 -13.41
CA LEU A 345 -4.09 28.81 -13.09
C LEU A 345 -5.30 29.74 -13.08
N THR A 346 -6.40 29.29 -13.68
CA THR A 346 -7.66 30.05 -13.67
C THR A 346 -8.42 29.78 -12.36
N GLU A 347 -9.18 30.77 -11.88
CA GLU A 347 -9.96 30.65 -10.64
C GLU A 347 -10.93 29.46 -10.66
N TRP A 348 -11.47 29.13 -11.84
CA TRP A 348 -12.37 28.00 -12.05
C TRP A 348 -11.73 26.64 -11.77
N GLU A 349 -10.42 26.47 -11.97
CA GLU A 349 -9.71 25.20 -11.73
C GLU A 349 -9.63 24.85 -10.24
N PHE A 350 -9.98 25.76 -9.34
CA PHE A 350 -10.10 25.48 -7.90
C PHE A 350 -11.49 24.96 -7.51
N GLN A 351 -12.46 25.01 -8.43
CA GLN A 351 -13.85 24.65 -8.15
C GLN A 351 -14.15 23.22 -8.65
N PRO A 352 -14.69 22.31 -7.82
CA PRO A 352 -15.08 20.97 -8.26
C PRO A 352 -16.00 20.96 -9.49
N ALA A 353 -16.94 21.92 -9.57
CA ALA A 353 -17.90 22.06 -10.66
C ALA A 353 -17.25 22.18 -12.05
N TYR A 354 -16.06 22.80 -12.14
CA TYR A 354 -15.30 22.88 -13.38
C TYR A 354 -14.95 21.49 -13.93
N TYR A 355 -14.46 20.60 -13.06
CA TYR A 355 -14.11 19.24 -13.44
C TYR A 355 -15.33 18.39 -13.75
N TYR A 356 -16.43 18.55 -13.01
CA TYR A 356 -17.69 17.86 -13.29
C TYR A 356 -18.29 18.23 -14.65
N GLN A 357 -18.22 19.50 -15.03
CA GLN A 357 -18.66 19.95 -16.35
C GLN A 357 -17.82 19.30 -17.47
N LEU A 358 -16.50 19.29 -17.33
CA LEU A 358 -15.61 18.65 -18.31
C LEU A 358 -15.82 17.14 -18.39
N ALA A 359 -15.99 16.47 -17.25
CA ALA A 359 -16.32 15.05 -17.20
C ALA A 359 -17.60 14.75 -18.02
N ALA A 360 -18.65 15.55 -17.85
CA ALA A 360 -19.90 15.40 -18.60
C ALA A 360 -19.72 15.64 -20.11
N ASN A 361 -18.90 16.63 -20.51
CA ASN A 361 -18.57 16.87 -21.91
C ASN A 361 -17.86 15.65 -22.54
N TYR A 362 -16.88 15.06 -21.86
CA TYR A 362 -16.19 13.86 -22.37
C TYR A 362 -17.07 12.60 -22.38
N LEU A 363 -18.09 12.50 -21.52
CA LEU A 363 -19.11 11.45 -21.65
C LEU A 363 -19.94 11.59 -22.93
N ARG A 364 -20.19 12.83 -23.38
CA ARG A 364 -20.84 13.06 -24.66
C ARG A 364 -19.96 12.58 -25.82
N GLU A 365 -18.65 12.85 -25.77
CA GLU A 365 -17.69 12.33 -26.76
C GLU A 365 -17.65 10.80 -26.78
N LYS A 366 -17.61 10.16 -25.59
CA LYS A 366 -17.76 8.69 -25.48
C LYS A 366 -18.99 8.19 -26.23
N ARG A 367 -20.15 8.84 -26.06
CA ARG A 367 -21.40 8.44 -26.70
C ARG A 367 -21.33 8.60 -28.23
N THR A 368 -20.69 9.66 -28.72
CA THR A 368 -20.49 9.89 -30.16
C THR A 368 -19.61 8.82 -30.78
N GLU A 369 -18.44 8.55 -30.20
CA GLU A 369 -17.50 7.54 -30.68
C GLU A 369 -18.07 6.12 -30.59
N TRP A 370 -18.81 5.82 -29.52
CA TRP A 370 -19.47 4.51 -29.38
C TRP A 370 -20.48 4.26 -30.51
N LYS A 371 -21.29 5.27 -30.87
CA LYS A 371 -22.21 5.18 -32.02
C LYS A 371 -21.43 5.00 -33.31
N ALA A 372 -20.38 5.80 -33.54
CA ALA A 372 -19.56 5.72 -34.74
C ALA A 372 -18.93 4.31 -34.92
N GLY A 373 -18.41 3.72 -33.84
CA GLY A 373 -17.88 2.35 -33.84
C GLY A 373 -18.93 1.29 -34.17
N MET A 374 -20.16 1.41 -33.65
CA MET A 374 -21.22 0.46 -33.98
C MET A 374 -21.68 0.53 -35.45
N PHE A 375 -21.81 1.74 -36.01
CA PHE A 375 -22.26 1.91 -37.40
C PHE A 375 -21.13 1.67 -38.42
N GLY A 376 -19.87 1.94 -38.06
CA GLY A 376 -18.71 1.66 -38.91
C GLY A 376 -18.47 0.16 -39.14
N CYS A 377 -18.72 -0.69 -38.13
CA CYS A 377 -18.60 -2.14 -38.25
C CYS A 377 -19.68 -2.78 -39.16
N GLN A 378 -20.80 -2.10 -39.41
CA GLN A 378 -21.86 -2.59 -40.31
C GLN A 378 -21.57 -2.30 -41.79
N GLY A 379 -20.62 -1.42 -42.10
CA GLY A 379 -20.29 -1.01 -43.48
C GLY A 379 -19.25 -1.87 -44.21
N ASN A 380 -18.52 -2.73 -43.51
CA ASN A 380 -17.42 -3.54 -44.08
C ASN A 380 -17.78 -5.01 -44.37
N ASN A 381 -19.08 -5.37 -44.32
CA ASN A 381 -19.59 -6.70 -44.64
C ASN A 381 -20.49 -6.68 -45.89
N LYS A 382 -20.02 -6.03 -46.97
CA LYS A 382 -20.65 -6.11 -48.29
C LYS A 382 -19.63 -6.34 -49.38
#